data_AF-A0A6I2G7D6-F1
#
_entry.id   AF-A0A6I2G7D6-F1
#
_cell.length_a   1.000
_cell.length_b   1.000
_cell.length_c   1.000
_cell.angle_alpha   90.00
_cell.angle_beta   90.00
_cell.angle_gamma   90.00
#
_symmetry.space_group_name_H-M   'P 1'
#
loop_
_entity.id
_entity.type
_entity.pdbx_description
1 polymer ?
#
loop_
_entity_poly.entity_id
_entity_poly.type
_entity_poly.pdbx_seq_one_letter_code
_entity_poly.pdbx_strand_id
1 'polypeptide(L)'
;MGRNLDAELLDRWTELAGAAAREVGEDLVRRYREPHRRYHTVEHLAAMLAVIDDLAADAADIEAVRYAAFFHDAVYSVEGGDNEEASAELAESTLPALGLNPDSVSEVARLVRLTAGHHPAPGDRNGAVLCDADLAILAAPEPAYAAYTAAVRAEYAHVPLDLFRAGRAAVLRGLVDQPHLFRTPIGQSRYDELARANLAAELATLTGSAD
;
A
#
# COMPACT_ATOMS: atom_id res chain seq x y z
N MET A 1 15.50 21.92 5.56
CA MET A 1 15.04 21.27 6.80
C MET A 1 14.16 20.12 6.36
N GLY A 2 14.64 18.87 6.41
CA GLY A 2 13.83 17.73 5.97
C GLY A 2 12.56 17.66 6.81
N ARG A 3 11.38 17.51 6.17
CA ARG A 3 10.13 17.28 6.90
C ARG A 3 10.30 16.00 7.72
N ASN A 4 9.93 16.07 9.00
CA ASN A 4 9.85 14.88 9.83
C ASN A 4 8.57 14.13 9.42
N LEU A 5 8.71 13.04 8.63
CA LEU A 5 7.58 12.26 8.12
C LEU A 5 6.71 11.71 9.25
N ASP A 6 7.29 11.36 10.39
CA ASP A 6 6.53 10.86 11.54
C ASP A 6 5.56 11.94 12.05
N ALA A 7 6.02 13.19 12.14
CA ALA A 7 5.17 14.31 12.52
C ALA A 7 4.09 14.60 11.47
N GLU A 8 4.43 14.57 10.19
CA GLU A 8 3.48 14.77 9.09
C GLU A 8 2.36 13.71 9.09
N LEU A 9 2.72 12.44 9.31
CA LEU A 9 1.76 11.34 9.40
C LEU A 9 0.89 11.45 10.66
N LEU A 10 1.46 11.86 11.79
CA LEU A 10 0.69 12.10 13.02
C LEU A 10 -0.28 13.27 12.88
N ASP A 11 0.11 14.33 12.18
CA ASP A 11 -0.76 15.47 11.89
C ASP A 11 -1.93 15.04 11.00
N ARG A 12 -1.64 14.28 9.93
CA ARG A 12 -2.69 13.69 9.07
C ARG A 12 -3.64 12.77 9.83
N TRP A 13 -3.10 11.90 10.68
CA TRP A 13 -3.92 11.03 11.52
C TRP A 13 -4.79 11.84 12.48
N THR A 14 -4.23 12.88 13.10
CA THR A 14 -4.95 13.76 14.03
C THR A 14 -6.07 14.54 13.32
N GLU A 15 -5.85 14.97 12.08
CA GLU A 15 -6.87 15.60 11.25
C GLU A 15 -8.00 14.64 10.90
N LEU A 16 -7.68 13.38 10.58
CA LEU A 16 -8.63 12.34 10.20
C LEU A 16 -9.45 11.79 11.38
N ALA A 17 -8.78 11.43 12.47
CA ALA A 17 -9.35 10.69 13.60
C ALA A 17 -9.59 11.55 14.85
N GLY A 18 -9.20 12.83 14.80
CA GLY A 18 -9.29 13.76 15.91
C GLY A 18 -8.14 13.63 16.93
N ALA A 19 -7.90 14.70 17.68
CA ALA A 19 -6.80 14.78 18.65
C ALA A 19 -6.85 13.73 19.76
N ALA A 20 -8.04 13.22 20.11
CA ALA A 20 -8.19 12.16 21.10
C ALA A 20 -7.64 10.81 20.62
N ALA A 21 -7.51 10.60 19.31
CA ALA A 21 -7.00 9.37 18.71
C ALA A 21 -5.47 9.36 18.53
N ARG A 22 -4.75 10.36 19.06
CA ARG A 22 -3.32 10.54 18.79
C ARG A 22 -2.47 9.31 19.13
N GLU A 23 -2.76 8.63 20.25
CA GLU A 23 -2.02 7.44 20.68
C GLU A 23 -2.09 6.31 19.64
N VAL A 24 -3.22 6.16 18.95
CA VAL A 24 -3.36 5.19 17.85
C VAL A 24 -2.48 5.58 16.66
N GLY A 25 -2.41 6.87 16.33
CA GLY A 25 -1.51 7.37 15.28
C GLY A 25 -0.04 7.11 15.61
N GLU A 26 0.35 7.31 16.87
CA GLU A 26 1.71 7.02 17.35
C GLU A 26 2.02 5.52 17.28
N ASP A 27 1.05 4.65 17.60
CA ASP A 27 1.16 3.21 17.44
C ASP A 27 1.35 2.79 15.96
N LEU A 28 0.55 3.35 15.06
CA LEU A 28 0.63 3.10 13.62
C LEU A 28 2.00 3.53 13.07
N VAL A 29 2.45 4.76 13.34
CA VAL A 29 3.77 5.25 12.90
C VAL A 29 4.89 4.36 13.44
N ARG A 30 4.80 3.92 14.71
CA ARG A 30 5.77 3.01 15.31
C ARG A 30 5.83 1.66 14.58
N ARG A 31 4.69 1.11 14.13
CA ARG A 31 4.63 -0.14 13.34
C ARG A 31 5.34 0.03 12.00
N TYR A 32 5.07 1.11 11.26
CA TYR A 32 5.78 1.41 10.00
C TYR A 32 7.28 1.71 10.18
N ARG A 33 7.74 1.95 11.41
CA ARG A 33 9.15 2.13 11.78
C ARG A 33 9.83 0.86 12.28
N GLU A 34 9.17 -0.29 12.28
CA GLU A 34 9.78 -1.54 12.71
C GLU A 34 11.05 -1.88 11.89
N PRO A 35 12.13 -2.35 12.54
CA PRO A 35 13.47 -2.36 11.95
C PRO A 35 13.67 -3.35 10.80
N HIS A 36 12.76 -4.33 10.65
CA HIS A 36 12.77 -5.31 9.57
C HIS A 36 12.20 -4.77 8.26
N ARG A 37 11.39 -3.71 8.30
CA ARG A 37 10.80 -3.07 7.12
C ARG A 37 11.87 -2.32 6.33
N ARG A 38 11.76 -2.37 4.99
CA ARG A 38 12.64 -1.66 4.07
C ARG A 38 11.86 -0.87 3.03
N TYR A 39 10.74 -1.41 2.56
CA TYR A 39 9.82 -0.72 1.67
C TYR A 39 8.54 -0.30 2.39
N HIS A 40 7.88 -1.22 3.10
CA HIS A 40 6.59 -1.01 3.76
C HIS A 40 6.77 -0.21 5.06
N THR A 41 7.14 1.05 4.88
CA THR A 41 7.65 2.00 5.88
C THR A 41 6.81 3.27 5.90
N VAL A 42 7.14 4.23 6.77
CA VAL A 42 6.43 5.52 6.80
C VAL A 42 6.62 6.31 5.51
N GLU A 43 7.71 6.09 4.79
CA GLU A 43 7.97 6.68 3.49
C GLU A 43 6.95 6.19 2.44
N HIS A 44 6.62 4.89 2.45
CA HIS A 44 5.55 4.31 1.62
C HIS A 44 4.19 4.89 2.00
N LEU A 45 3.84 4.86 3.29
CA LEU A 45 2.56 5.39 3.77
C LEU A 45 2.37 6.87 3.39
N ALA A 46 3.41 7.70 3.55
CA ALA A 46 3.33 9.12 3.20
C ALA A 46 3.18 9.33 1.68
N ALA A 47 3.88 8.54 0.85
CA ALA A 47 3.74 8.59 -0.60
C ALA A 47 2.33 8.17 -1.05
N MET A 48 1.81 7.07 -0.50
CA MET A 48 0.46 6.58 -0.75
C MET A 48 -0.60 7.62 -0.37
N LEU A 49 -0.48 8.23 0.82
CA LEU A 49 -1.39 9.28 1.29
C LEU A 49 -1.36 10.53 0.39
N ALA A 50 -0.22 10.89 -0.19
CA ALA A 50 -0.14 11.99 -1.16
C ALA A 50 -0.87 11.65 -2.47
N VAL A 51 -0.76 10.41 -2.95
CA VAL A 51 -1.51 9.97 -4.14
C VAL A 51 -3.01 9.92 -3.86
N ILE A 52 -3.42 9.50 -2.66
CA ILE A 52 -4.84 9.52 -2.25
C ILE A 52 -5.43 10.93 -2.33
N ASP A 53 -4.68 11.97 -1.95
CA ASP A 53 -5.17 13.35 -2.06
C ASP A 53 -5.37 13.79 -3.50
N ASP A 54 -4.46 13.41 -4.40
CA ASP A 54 -4.57 13.66 -5.84
C ASP A 54 -5.79 12.95 -6.46
N LEU A 55 -6.18 11.80 -5.90
CA LEU A 55 -7.29 10.97 -6.34
C LEU A 55 -8.58 11.18 -5.54
N ALA A 56 -8.62 12.14 -4.61
CA ALA A 56 -9.70 12.26 -3.63
C ALA A 56 -11.09 12.43 -4.26
N ALA A 57 -11.18 13.08 -5.42
CA ALA A 57 -12.44 13.27 -6.14
C ALA A 57 -13.01 11.97 -6.75
N ASP A 58 -12.16 10.95 -6.95
CA ASP A 58 -12.56 9.66 -7.50
C ASP A 58 -13.13 8.72 -6.44
N ALA A 59 -12.85 8.94 -5.15
CA ALA A 59 -13.39 8.15 -4.04
C ALA A 59 -14.89 8.42 -3.80
N ALA A 60 -15.62 7.40 -3.31
CA ALA A 60 -16.98 7.59 -2.80
C ALA A 60 -16.99 8.02 -1.32
N ASP A 61 -16.04 7.49 -0.54
CA ASP A 61 -15.77 7.86 0.85
C ASP A 61 -14.24 7.98 1.03
N ILE A 62 -13.74 9.22 1.01
CA ILE A 62 -12.31 9.49 1.12
C ILE A 62 -11.76 9.24 2.54
N GLU A 63 -12.60 9.34 3.57
CA GLU A 63 -12.16 9.09 4.94
C GLU A 63 -11.90 7.60 5.15
N ALA A 64 -12.81 6.73 4.67
CA ALA A 64 -12.60 5.29 4.69
C ALA A 64 -11.31 4.87 3.96
N VAL A 65 -11.03 5.47 2.80
CA VAL A 65 -9.79 5.22 2.05
C VAL A 65 -8.55 5.66 2.86
N ARG A 66 -8.60 6.82 3.51
CA ARG A 66 -7.47 7.30 4.34
C ARG A 66 -7.24 6.42 5.57
N TYR A 67 -8.30 5.99 6.25
CA TYR A 67 -8.17 5.01 7.33
C TYR A 67 -7.56 3.72 6.81
N ALA A 68 -8.07 3.16 5.71
CA ALA A 68 -7.53 1.96 5.11
C ALA A 68 -6.04 2.10 4.75
N ALA A 69 -5.62 3.24 4.22
CA ALA A 69 -4.21 3.51 3.94
C ALA A 69 -3.34 3.46 5.21
N PHE A 70 -3.79 4.05 6.32
CA PHE A 70 -3.06 3.93 7.60
C PHE A 70 -2.96 2.48 8.09
N PHE A 71 -3.99 1.67 7.89
CA PHE A 71 -4.00 0.30 8.39
C PHE A 71 -3.41 -0.76 7.44
N HIS A 72 -3.33 -0.54 6.13
CA HIS A 72 -3.13 -1.64 5.15
C HIS A 72 -1.93 -2.56 5.40
N ASP A 73 -0.81 -2.00 5.88
CA ASP A 73 0.41 -2.72 6.26
C ASP A 73 0.81 -2.50 7.73
N ALA A 74 -0.15 -2.10 8.57
CA ALA A 74 0.10 -1.84 9.99
C ALA A 74 0.54 -3.11 10.74
N VAL A 75 0.15 -4.28 10.26
CA VAL A 75 0.78 -5.57 10.60
C VAL A 75 1.58 -6.05 9.40
N TYR A 76 2.86 -6.36 9.60
CA TYR A 76 3.72 -6.81 8.51
C TYR A 76 4.78 -7.81 9.00
N SER A 77 4.56 -9.07 8.66
CA SER A 77 5.47 -10.18 8.88
C SER A 77 5.98 -10.68 7.53
N VAL A 78 7.31 -10.68 7.37
CA VAL A 78 7.96 -11.21 6.16
C VAL A 78 8.15 -12.73 6.20
N GLU A 79 8.03 -13.34 7.39
CA GLU A 79 8.26 -14.78 7.62
C GLU A 79 6.99 -15.63 7.38
N GLY A 80 5.87 -14.98 7.02
CA GLY A 80 4.60 -15.62 6.72
C GLY A 80 3.44 -15.05 7.55
N GLY A 81 2.23 -15.48 7.20
CA GLY A 81 0.96 -14.93 7.68
C GLY A 81 0.22 -14.18 6.57
N ASP A 82 -1.05 -13.89 6.83
CA ASP A 82 -1.88 -13.02 5.98
C ASP A 82 -1.81 -11.61 6.60
N ASN A 83 -0.90 -10.78 6.07
CA ASN A 83 -0.62 -9.45 6.64
C ASN A 83 -1.82 -8.52 6.48
N GLU A 84 -2.51 -8.64 5.34
CA GLU A 84 -3.69 -7.87 5.00
C GLU A 84 -4.87 -8.24 5.91
N GLU A 85 -5.10 -9.53 6.16
CA GLU A 85 -6.11 -9.95 7.14
C GLU A 85 -5.78 -9.45 8.54
N ALA A 86 -4.55 -9.64 9.02
CA ALA A 86 -4.14 -9.20 10.36
C ALA A 86 -4.23 -7.66 10.52
N SER A 87 -3.92 -6.93 9.46
CA SER A 87 -4.07 -5.47 9.40
C SER A 87 -5.54 -5.03 9.40
N ALA A 88 -6.42 -5.78 8.72
CA ALA A 88 -7.86 -5.55 8.74
C ALA A 88 -8.46 -5.84 10.13
N GLU A 89 -8.08 -6.94 10.77
CA GLU A 89 -8.49 -7.27 12.15
C GLU A 89 -8.02 -6.21 13.17
N LEU A 90 -6.82 -5.65 12.95
CA LEU A 90 -6.34 -4.51 13.74
C LEU A 90 -7.25 -3.28 13.55
N ALA A 91 -7.67 -2.97 12.33
CA ALA A 91 -8.60 -1.87 12.07
C ALA A 91 -9.97 -2.12 12.73
N GLU A 92 -10.51 -3.34 12.61
CA GLU A 92 -11.79 -3.75 13.19
C GLU A 92 -11.82 -3.67 14.72
N SER A 93 -10.70 -3.98 15.38
CA SER A 93 -10.58 -3.89 16.84
C SER A 93 -10.28 -2.47 17.35
N THR A 94 -9.67 -1.61 16.52
CA THR A 94 -9.22 -0.27 16.93
C THR A 94 -10.27 0.81 16.68
N LEU A 95 -10.87 0.84 15.48
CA LEU A 95 -11.72 1.94 15.03
C LEU A 95 -13.03 2.13 15.80
N PRO A 96 -13.70 1.09 16.34
CA PRO A 96 -14.89 1.28 17.18
C PRO A 96 -14.61 2.13 18.43
N ALA A 97 -13.42 1.99 19.04
CA ALA A 97 -13.03 2.77 20.20
C ALA A 97 -12.79 4.26 19.87
N LEU A 98 -12.56 4.57 18.58
CA LEU A 98 -12.45 5.94 18.06
C LEU A 98 -13.80 6.54 17.65
N GLY A 99 -14.90 5.78 17.81
CA GLY A 99 -16.25 6.25 17.54
C GLY A 99 -16.73 6.06 16.10
N LEU A 100 -16.00 5.31 15.27
CA LEU A 100 -16.48 4.95 13.93
C LEU A 100 -17.68 4.00 14.05
N ASN A 101 -18.67 4.21 13.18
CA ASN A 101 -19.84 3.34 13.12
C ASN A 101 -19.47 1.98 12.44
N PRO A 102 -20.26 0.92 12.66
CA PRO A 102 -19.95 -0.42 12.14
C PRO A 102 -19.78 -0.51 10.61
N ASP A 103 -20.52 0.29 9.84
CA ASP A 103 -20.45 0.27 8.38
C ASP A 103 -19.12 0.86 7.89
N SER A 104 -18.69 1.97 8.49
CA SER A 104 -17.38 2.58 8.21
C SER A 104 -16.23 1.64 8.59
N VAL A 105 -16.31 0.97 9.75
CA VAL A 105 -15.30 -0.02 10.16
C VAL A 105 -15.22 -1.17 9.17
N SER A 106 -16.39 -1.69 8.75
CA SER A 106 -16.46 -2.79 7.77
C SER A 106 -15.88 -2.38 6.42
N GLU A 107 -16.13 -1.16 5.96
CA GLU A 107 -15.57 -0.66 4.71
C GLU A 107 -14.04 -0.50 4.79
N VAL A 108 -13.51 0.06 5.88
CA VAL A 108 -12.05 0.18 6.07
C VAL A 108 -11.41 -1.21 6.05
N ALA A 109 -11.96 -2.18 6.78
CA ALA A 109 -11.42 -3.52 6.84
C ALA A 109 -11.50 -4.25 5.49
N ARG A 110 -12.59 -4.07 4.73
CA ARG A 110 -12.73 -4.57 3.36
C ARG A 110 -11.66 -3.99 2.44
N LEU A 111 -11.43 -2.68 2.53
CA LEU A 111 -10.43 -1.96 1.74
C LEU A 111 -9.00 -2.41 2.08
N VAL A 112 -8.69 -2.65 3.36
CA VAL A 112 -7.41 -3.23 3.76
C VAL A 112 -7.23 -4.64 3.17
N ARG A 113 -8.22 -5.54 3.31
CA ARG A 113 -8.13 -6.89 2.71
C ARG A 113 -7.99 -6.86 1.19
N LEU A 114 -8.52 -5.83 0.53
CA LEU A 114 -8.45 -5.67 -0.92
C LEU A 114 -7.01 -5.50 -1.43
N THR A 115 -6.08 -4.99 -0.60
CA THR A 115 -4.67 -4.80 -0.99
C THR A 115 -3.92 -6.13 -1.16
N ALA A 116 -4.47 -7.26 -0.72
CA ALA A 116 -3.82 -8.57 -0.94
C ALA A 116 -3.74 -8.95 -2.44
N GLY A 117 -4.68 -8.44 -3.26
CA GLY A 117 -4.73 -8.74 -4.69
C GLY A 117 -4.84 -7.51 -5.59
N HIS A 118 -5.01 -6.32 -5.01
CA HIS A 118 -5.19 -5.05 -5.72
C HIS A 118 -6.23 -5.12 -6.85
N HIS A 119 -7.32 -5.86 -6.62
CA HIS A 119 -8.32 -6.17 -7.64
C HIS A 119 -9.72 -5.65 -7.26
N PRO A 120 -9.92 -4.31 -7.22
CA PRO A 120 -11.24 -3.75 -6.97
C PRO A 120 -12.21 -4.16 -8.07
N ALA A 121 -13.44 -4.47 -7.66
CA ALA A 121 -14.53 -4.78 -8.57
C ALA A 121 -14.88 -3.55 -9.44
N PRO A 122 -15.46 -3.75 -10.65
CA PRO A 122 -15.94 -2.63 -11.46
C PRO A 122 -16.93 -1.76 -10.67
N GLY A 123 -16.64 -0.46 -10.57
CA GLY A 123 -17.45 0.49 -9.81
C GLY A 123 -17.08 0.65 -8.33
N ASP A 124 -16.14 -0.14 -7.80
CA ASP A 124 -15.58 0.05 -6.46
C ASP A 124 -14.63 1.25 -6.44
N ARG A 125 -15.20 2.44 -6.24
CA ARG A 125 -14.50 3.73 -6.27
C ARG A 125 -13.47 3.87 -5.15
N ASN A 126 -13.79 3.40 -3.94
CA ASN A 126 -12.88 3.46 -2.80
C ASN A 126 -11.70 2.51 -3.01
N GLY A 127 -11.99 1.27 -3.42
CA GLY A 127 -10.97 0.27 -3.71
C GLY A 127 -10.06 0.69 -4.87
N ALA A 128 -10.62 1.33 -5.91
CA ALA A 128 -9.86 1.90 -7.01
C ALA A 128 -8.83 2.94 -6.53
N VAL A 129 -9.23 3.89 -5.69
CA VAL A 129 -8.32 4.91 -5.16
C VAL A 129 -7.24 4.29 -4.28
N LEU A 130 -7.60 3.38 -3.37
CA LEU A 130 -6.63 2.75 -2.47
C LEU A 130 -5.60 1.93 -3.25
N CYS A 131 -6.05 1.07 -4.17
CA CYS A 131 -5.16 0.22 -4.96
C CYS A 131 -4.27 1.03 -5.89
N ASP A 132 -4.80 2.07 -6.54
CA ASP A 132 -4.00 2.95 -7.39
C ASP A 132 -2.93 3.69 -6.59
N ALA A 133 -3.24 4.11 -5.35
CA ALA A 133 -2.27 4.78 -4.49
C ALA A 133 -1.16 3.84 -4.02
N ASP A 134 -1.51 2.61 -3.62
CA ASP A 134 -0.53 1.62 -3.17
C ASP A 134 0.40 1.16 -4.31
N LEU A 135 -0.16 0.99 -5.52
CA LEU A 135 0.59 0.58 -6.70
C LEU A 135 1.35 1.73 -7.40
N ALA A 136 1.18 2.99 -6.97
CA ALA A 136 1.74 4.15 -7.68
C ALA A 136 3.28 4.10 -7.81
N ILE A 137 3.97 3.46 -6.86
CA ILE A 137 5.43 3.24 -6.93
C ILE A 137 5.85 2.52 -8.22
N LEU A 138 4.97 1.70 -8.80
CA LEU A 138 5.28 0.93 -9.99
C LEU A 138 5.53 1.83 -11.19
N ALA A 139 4.94 3.02 -11.23
CA ALA A 139 5.15 4.03 -12.26
C ALA A 139 6.32 4.99 -11.97
N ALA A 140 7.12 4.74 -10.93
CA ALA A 140 8.20 5.64 -10.55
C ALA A 140 9.33 5.65 -11.60
N PRO A 141 10.09 6.76 -11.71
CA PRO A 141 11.30 6.80 -12.53
C PRO A 141 12.31 5.71 -12.14
N GLU A 142 13.14 5.29 -13.09
CA GLU A 142 14.07 4.16 -12.95
C GLU A 142 14.87 4.13 -11.63
N PRO A 143 15.48 5.23 -11.14
CA PRO A 143 16.24 5.18 -9.89
C PRO A 143 15.36 4.87 -8.65
N ALA A 144 14.13 5.38 -8.63
CA ALA A 144 13.19 5.15 -7.55
C ALA A 144 12.61 3.73 -7.62
N TYR A 145 12.29 3.24 -8.82
CA TYR A 145 11.83 1.87 -9.02
C TYR A 145 12.92 0.83 -8.65
N ALA A 146 14.18 1.10 -9.00
CA ALA A 146 15.31 0.26 -8.60
C ALA A 146 15.49 0.22 -7.07
N ALA A 147 15.33 1.37 -6.39
CA ALA A 147 15.38 1.42 -4.93
C ALA A 147 14.21 0.63 -4.29
N TYR A 148 13.01 0.75 -4.85
CA TYR A 148 11.84 -0.03 -4.44
C TYR A 148 12.08 -1.54 -4.54
N THR A 149 12.49 -2.04 -5.70
CA THR A 149 12.71 -3.47 -5.92
C THR A 149 13.84 -4.02 -5.03
N ALA A 150 14.90 -3.24 -4.80
CA ALA A 150 15.97 -3.61 -3.87
C ALA A 150 15.48 -3.66 -2.40
N ALA A 151 14.64 -2.72 -1.99
CA ALA A 151 14.04 -2.70 -0.65
C ALA A 151 13.12 -3.91 -0.42
N VAL A 152 12.25 -4.23 -1.38
CA VAL A 152 11.42 -5.45 -1.35
C VAL A 152 12.32 -6.70 -1.29
N ARG A 153 13.38 -6.77 -2.10
CA ARG A 153 14.31 -7.91 -2.03
C ARG A 153 14.96 -8.04 -0.64
N ALA A 154 15.26 -6.93 0.02
CA ALA A 154 15.86 -6.92 1.35
C ALA A 154 14.90 -7.38 2.46
N GLU A 155 13.60 -7.10 2.35
CA GLU A 155 12.57 -7.62 3.28
C GLU A 155 12.49 -9.16 3.23
N TYR A 156 12.61 -9.72 2.03
CA TYR A 156 12.59 -11.16 1.79
C TYR A 156 13.99 -11.78 1.73
N ALA A 157 15.02 -11.16 2.32
CA ALA A 157 16.41 -11.63 2.24
C ALA A 157 16.60 -13.07 2.78
N HIS A 158 15.75 -13.49 3.71
CA HIS A 158 15.71 -14.84 4.27
C HIS A 158 15.16 -15.90 3.29
N VAL A 159 14.40 -15.48 2.27
CA VAL A 159 13.87 -16.36 1.23
C VAL A 159 14.97 -16.66 0.19
N PRO A 160 15.21 -17.94 -0.16
CA PRO A 160 16.12 -18.33 -1.24
C PRO A 160 15.83 -17.57 -2.54
N LEU A 161 16.87 -17.18 -3.27
CA LEU A 161 16.76 -16.26 -4.41
C LEU A 161 15.86 -16.80 -5.53
N ASP A 162 15.94 -18.09 -5.81
CA ASP A 162 15.11 -18.78 -6.80
C ASP A 162 13.62 -18.75 -6.43
N LEU A 163 13.30 -19.04 -5.16
CA LEU A 163 11.93 -18.97 -4.65
C LEU A 163 11.41 -17.53 -4.62
N PHE A 164 12.24 -16.57 -4.20
CA PHE A 164 11.88 -15.15 -4.24
C PHE A 164 11.59 -14.70 -5.68
N ARG A 165 12.45 -15.04 -6.64
CA ARG A 165 12.24 -14.69 -8.06
C ARG A 165 10.94 -15.28 -8.59
N ALA A 166 10.66 -16.54 -8.30
CA ALA A 166 9.43 -17.20 -8.71
C ALA A 166 8.18 -16.53 -8.09
N GLY A 167 8.19 -16.28 -6.78
CA GLY A 167 7.11 -15.64 -6.05
C GLY A 167 6.86 -14.20 -6.50
N ARG A 168 7.91 -13.38 -6.59
CA ARG A 168 7.82 -12.01 -7.10
C ARG A 168 7.29 -11.98 -8.53
N ALA A 169 7.79 -12.84 -9.41
CA ALA A 169 7.30 -12.91 -10.79
C ALA A 169 5.82 -13.32 -10.85
N ALA A 170 5.34 -14.18 -9.94
CA ALA A 170 3.92 -14.54 -9.87
C ALA A 170 3.04 -13.34 -9.45
N VAL A 171 3.46 -12.56 -8.45
CA VAL A 171 2.76 -11.32 -8.05
C VAL A 171 2.70 -10.34 -9.22
N LEU A 172 3.83 -10.07 -9.88
CA LEU A 172 3.87 -9.11 -10.99
C LEU A 172 3.01 -9.57 -12.18
N ARG A 173 3.01 -10.87 -12.50
CA ARG A 173 2.11 -11.43 -13.52
C ARG A 173 0.64 -11.22 -13.16
N GLY A 174 0.27 -11.52 -11.91
CA GLY A 174 -1.08 -11.29 -11.41
C GLY A 174 -1.55 -9.84 -11.55
N LEU A 175 -0.63 -8.87 -11.43
CA LEU A 175 -0.93 -7.44 -11.66
C LEU A 175 -1.07 -7.10 -13.15
N VAL A 176 -0.13 -7.52 -14.01
CA VAL A 176 -0.17 -7.15 -15.44
C VAL A 176 -1.28 -7.85 -16.22
N ASP A 177 -1.70 -9.03 -15.78
CA ASP A 177 -2.79 -9.81 -16.38
C ASP A 177 -4.17 -9.21 -16.11
N GLN A 178 -4.26 -8.23 -15.19
CA GLN A 178 -5.50 -7.49 -14.98
C GLN A 178 -5.79 -6.57 -16.19
N PRO A 179 -7.07 -6.45 -16.62
CA PRO A 179 -7.44 -5.62 -17.77
C PRO A 179 -6.96 -4.17 -17.70
N HIS A 180 -6.96 -3.62 -16.48
CA HIS A 180 -6.34 -2.35 -16.16
C HIS A 180 -5.39 -2.57 -14.98
N LEU A 181 -4.26 -1.90 -14.92
CA LEU A 181 -3.39 -1.96 -13.73
C LEU A 181 -3.87 -0.90 -12.72
N PHE A 182 -4.13 0.31 -13.20
CA PHE A 182 -4.77 1.38 -12.46
C PHE A 182 -6.24 1.56 -12.86
N ARG A 183 -7.09 1.94 -11.91
CA ARG A 183 -8.56 1.94 -12.04
C ARG A 183 -9.15 3.33 -12.19
N THR A 184 -8.56 4.32 -11.53
CA THR A 184 -9.01 5.71 -11.62
C THR A 184 -8.59 6.32 -12.97
N PRO A 185 -9.34 7.29 -13.52
CA PRO A 185 -8.93 7.96 -14.76
C PRO A 185 -7.57 8.64 -14.65
N ILE A 186 -7.28 9.24 -13.49
CA ILE A 186 -5.98 9.84 -13.20
C ILE A 186 -4.88 8.77 -13.17
N GLY A 187 -5.11 7.67 -12.45
CA GLY A 187 -4.16 6.56 -12.36
C GLY A 187 -3.83 5.95 -13.73
N GLN A 188 -4.85 5.71 -14.56
CA GLN A 188 -4.66 5.20 -15.92
C GLN A 188 -3.83 6.14 -16.79
N SER A 189 -4.12 7.44 -16.75
CA SER A 189 -3.42 8.42 -17.58
C SER A 189 -1.99 8.71 -17.12
N ARG A 190 -1.72 8.65 -15.81
CA ARG A 190 -0.41 9.02 -15.24
C ARG A 190 0.53 7.83 -15.04
N TYR A 191 0.00 6.65 -14.72
CA TYR A 191 0.81 5.56 -14.16
C TYR A 191 0.87 4.30 -15.04
N ASP A 192 -0.20 3.98 -15.79
CA ASP A 192 -0.35 2.66 -16.43
C ASP A 192 0.79 2.33 -17.41
N GLU A 193 1.17 3.24 -18.30
CA GLU A 193 2.24 3.02 -19.28
C GLU A 193 3.61 2.82 -18.61
N LEU A 194 3.96 3.72 -17.67
CA LEU A 194 5.23 3.68 -16.95
C LEU A 194 5.34 2.42 -16.09
N ALA A 195 4.27 2.07 -15.37
CA ALA A 195 4.24 0.88 -14.54
C ALA A 195 4.36 -0.39 -15.37
N ARG A 196 3.65 -0.50 -16.49
CA ARG A 196 3.76 -1.68 -17.38
C ARG A 196 5.17 -1.83 -17.95
N ALA A 197 5.85 -0.73 -18.28
CA ALA A 197 7.24 -0.77 -18.74
C ALA A 197 8.19 -1.27 -17.63
N ASN A 198 8.06 -0.73 -16.41
CA ASN A 198 8.86 -1.15 -15.26
C ASN A 198 8.62 -2.62 -14.87
N LEU A 199 7.35 -3.04 -14.81
CA LEU A 199 6.97 -4.43 -14.52
C LEU A 199 7.51 -5.41 -15.57
N ALA A 200 7.46 -5.05 -16.85
CA ALA A 200 8.02 -5.88 -17.92
C ALA A 200 9.55 -6.03 -17.79
N ALA A 201 10.26 -4.95 -17.47
CA ALA A 201 11.70 -4.98 -17.25
C ALA A 201 12.09 -5.81 -16.02
N GLU A 202 11.34 -5.68 -14.92
CA GLU A 202 11.56 -6.50 -13.72
C GLU A 202 11.30 -7.97 -14.01
N LEU A 203 10.18 -8.30 -14.67
CA LEU A 203 9.85 -9.68 -15.07
C LEU A 203 10.93 -10.32 -15.94
N ALA A 204 11.48 -9.57 -16.91
CA ALA A 204 12.59 -10.06 -17.73
C ALA A 204 13.83 -10.39 -16.88
N THR A 205 14.13 -9.57 -15.87
CA THR A 205 15.25 -9.78 -14.95
C THR A 205 15.02 -10.97 -13.99
N LEU A 206 13.78 -11.17 -13.54
CA LEU A 206 13.43 -12.24 -12.61
C LEU A 206 13.37 -13.62 -13.29
N THR A 207 13.04 -13.66 -14.59
CA THR A 207 12.81 -14.89 -15.35
C THR A 207 13.92 -15.22 -16.35
N GLY A 208 14.78 -14.25 -16.66
CA GLY A 208 16.00 -14.46 -17.40
C GLY A 208 16.95 -15.41 -16.67
N SER A 209 17.66 -16.25 -17.43
CA SER A 209 18.73 -17.07 -16.85
C SER A 209 19.81 -16.14 -16.30
N ALA A 210 20.25 -16.38 -15.07
CA ALA A 210 21.47 -15.75 -14.58
C ALA A 210 22.63 -16.35 -15.39
N ASP A 211 23.15 -15.58 -16.35
CA ASP A 211 24.45 -15.86 -16.95
C ASP A 211 25.58 -15.75 -15.89
#